data_AF-A0A6G9J508-F1
#
_entry.id   AF-A0A6G9J508-F1
#
_cell.length_a   1.000
_cell.length_b   1.000
_cell.length_c   1.000
_cell.angle_alpha   90.00
_cell.angle_beta   90.00
_cell.angle_gamma   90.00
#
_symmetry.space_group_name_H-M   'P 1'
#
loop_
_entity.id
_entity.type
_entity.pdbx_description
1 polymer ?
#
loop_
_entity_poly.entity_id
_entity_poly.type
_entity_poly.pdbx_seq_one_letter_code
_entity_poly.pdbx_strand_id
1 'polypeptide(L)' 'MVERIWGWLKESVIANRFHANRKELRESIVSFLEHLAQFPEKVLPRIGQVIMSEN' A
#
# COMPACT_ATOMS: atom_id res chain seq x y z
N MET A 1 10.32 6.45 -0.98
CA MET A 1 9.14 6.01 -1.78
C MET A 1 8.76 4.57 -1.48
N VAL A 2 9.69 3.60 -1.61
CA VAL A 2 9.46 2.18 -1.26
C VAL A 2 8.99 2.00 0.19
N GLU A 3 9.60 2.71 1.15
CA GLU A 3 9.18 2.65 2.57
C GLU A 3 7.74 3.10 2.81
N ARG A 4 7.25 4.08 2.04
CA ARG A 4 5.86 4.56 2.13
C ARG A 4 4.88 3.54 1.57
N ILE A 5 5.24 2.89 0.48
CA ILE A 5 4.48 1.76 -0.08
C ILE A 5 4.46 0.59 0.92
N TRP A 6 5.60 0.29 1.54
CA TRP A 6 5.70 -0.74 2.58
C TRP A 6 4.85 -0.41 3.81
N GLY A 7 4.86 0.83 4.28
CA GLY A 7 3.97 1.31 5.34
C GLY A 7 2.50 1.07 4.99
N TRP A 8 2.11 1.47 3.79
CA TRP A 8 0.74 1.30 3.32
C TRP A 8 0.33 -0.17 3.19
N LEU A 9 1.21 -1.05 2.70
CA LEU A 9 0.95 -2.49 2.64
C LEU A 9 0.67 -3.06 4.04
N LYS A 10 1.50 -2.70 5.03
CA LYS A 10 1.32 -3.17 6.42
C LYS A 10 -0.03 -2.74 6.98
N GLU A 11 -0.40 -1.47 6.80
CA GLU A 11 -1.66 -0.94 7.34
C GLU A 11 -2.88 -1.51 6.62
N SER A 12 -2.87 -1.55 5.29
CA SER A 12 -4.06 -1.89 4.49
C SER A 12 -4.28 -3.39 4.28
N VAL A 13 -3.20 -4.19 4.21
CA VAL A 13 -3.28 -5.62 3.89
C VAL A 13 -2.99 -6.48 5.12
N ILE A 14 -1.96 -6.15 5.89
CA ILE A 14 -1.51 -7.02 6.99
C ILE A 14 -2.34 -6.76 8.26
N ALA A 15 -2.50 -5.50 8.64
CA ALA A 15 -3.19 -5.12 9.88
C ALA A 15 -4.73 -5.05 9.73
N ASN A 16 -5.21 -4.64 8.55
CA ASN A 16 -6.62 -4.32 8.34
C ASN A 16 -7.45 -5.46 7.70
N ARG A 17 -6.87 -6.65 7.53
CA ARG A 17 -7.58 -7.82 6.98
C ARG A 17 -7.15 -9.09 7.70
N PHE A 18 -8.12 -9.91 8.08
CA PHE A 18 -7.85 -11.26 8.57
C PHE A 18 -7.57 -12.19 7.37
N HIS A 19 -6.56 -13.05 7.52
CA HIS A 19 -6.20 -14.07 6.53
C HIS A 19 -6.16 -15.42 7.24
N ALA A 20 -6.99 -16.36 6.79
CA ALA A 20 -7.09 -17.67 7.44
C ALA A 20 -5.83 -18.53 7.20
N ASN A 21 -5.10 -18.23 6.12
CA ASN A 21 -3.92 -18.98 5.72
C ASN A 21 -2.94 -18.09 4.92
N ARG A 22 -1.74 -18.63 4.67
CA ARG A 22 -0.69 -17.93 3.92
C ARG A 22 -1.04 -17.71 2.44
N LYS A 23 -1.98 -18.49 1.88
CA LYS A 23 -2.41 -18.32 0.48
C LYS A 23 -3.23 -17.04 0.35
N GLU A 24 -4.23 -16.85 1.21
CA GLU A 24 -5.06 -15.63 1.23
C GLU A 24 -4.25 -14.35 1.48
N LEU A 25 -3.25 -14.42 2.38
CA LEU A 25 -2.33 -13.31 2.60
C LEU A 25 -1.55 -12.98 1.32
N ARG A 26 -1.01 -13.98 0.62
CA ARG A 26 -0.28 -13.78 -0.64
C ARG A 26 -1.18 -13.18 -1.71
N GLU A 27 -2.40 -13.68 -1.86
CA GLU A 27 -3.37 -13.15 -2.84
C GLU A 27 -3.69 -11.68 -2.55
N SER A 28 -3.85 -11.32 -1.26
CA SER A 28 -4.09 -9.93 -0.88
C SER A 28 -2.88 -9.02 -1.11
N ILE A 29 -1.65 -9.52 -0.92
CA ILE A 29 -0.42 -8.78 -1.25
C ILE A 29 -0.32 -8.57 -2.78
N VAL A 30 -0.58 -9.61 -3.58
CA VAL A 30 -0.55 -9.51 -5.05
C VAL A 30 -1.59 -8.52 -5.54
N SER A 31 -2.83 -8.64 -5.08
CA SER A 31 -3.92 -7.72 -5.43
C SER A 31 -3.60 -6.26 -5.06
N PHE A 32 -2.94 -6.03 -3.92
CA PHE A 32 -2.46 -4.70 -3.56
C PHE A 32 -1.42 -4.17 -4.56
N LEU A 33 -0.42 -4.97 -4.94
CA LEU A 33 0.60 -4.56 -5.90
C LEU A 33 0.00 -4.31 -7.29
N GLU A 34 -0.95 -5.12 -7.72
CA GLU A 34 -1.69 -4.93 -8.98
C GLU A 34 -2.49 -3.62 -8.94
N HIS A 35 -3.14 -3.30 -7.82
CA HIS A 35 -3.83 -2.02 -7.65
C HIS A 35 -2.87 -0.84 -7.79
N LEU A 36 -1.66 -0.93 -7.21
CA LEU A 36 -0.67 0.14 -7.35
C LEU A 36 -0.25 0.34 -8.81
N ALA A 37 -0.05 -0.76 -9.54
CA ALA A 37 0.34 -0.73 -10.95
C ALA A 37 -0.78 -0.23 -11.87
N GLN A 38 -2.03 -0.55 -11.52
CA GLN A 38 -3.20 -0.17 -12.32
C GLN A 38 -3.62 1.30 -12.11
N PHE A 39 -3.35 1.88 -10.94
CA PHE A 39 -3.79 3.24 -10.59
C PHE A 39 -2.65 4.12 -10.06
N PRO A 40 -1.53 4.30 -10.80
CA PRO A 40 -0.38 5.07 -10.34
C PRO A 40 -0.76 6.52 -9.95
N GLU A 41 -1.75 7.11 -10.60
CA GLU A 41 -2.28 8.45 -10.31
C GLU A 41 -2.94 8.56 -8.93
N LYS A 42 -3.47 7.45 -8.40
CA LYS A 42 -4.04 7.39 -7.03
C LYS A 42 -2.98 7.06 -5.99
N VAL A 43 -1.92 6.37 -6.41
CA VAL A 43 -0.78 6.03 -5.55
C VAL A 43 0.05 7.28 -5.26
N LEU A 44 0.36 8.07 -6.29
CA LEU A 44 1.25 9.23 -6.19
C LEU A 44 0.87 10.23 -5.08
N PRO A 45 -0.39 10.68 -4.92
CA PRO A 45 -0.78 11.54 -3.81
C PRO A 45 -0.55 10.89 -2.45
N ARG A 46 -0.78 9.59 -2.33
CA ARG A 46 -0.72 8.85 -1.07
C ARG A 46 0.70 8.56 -0.61
N ILE A 47 1.62 8.33 -1.55
CA ILE A 47 3.05 8.15 -1.25
C ILE A 47 3.87 9.43 -1.44
N GLY A 48 3.26 10.48 -1.98
CA GLY A 48 3.90 11.70 -2.44
C GLY A 48 3.58 12.94 -1.63
N GLN A 49 2.75 12.88 -0.57
CA GLN A 49 2.68 13.98 0.39
C GLN A 49 4.05 14.21 1.02
N VAL A 50 4.77 15.15 0.42
CA VAL A 50 5.76 15.99 1.08
C VAL A 50 4.92 16.93 1.92
N ILE A 51 5.01 16.84 3.25
CA ILE A 51 4.65 18.00 4.06
C ILE A 51 5.71 19.03 3.68
N MET A 52 5.37 19.91 2.72
CA MET A 52 6.05 21.18 2.65
C MET A 52 5.49 21.98 3.82
N SER A 53 6.13 21.85 4.98
CA SER A 53 6.05 22.92 5.97
C SER A 53 6.77 24.09 5.32
N GLU A 54 5.99 25.03 4.79
CA GLU A 54 6.50 26.34 4.45
C GLU A 54 6.98 27.01 5.74
N ASN A 55 8.29 27.27 5.77
CA ASN A 55 9.03 28.30 6.50
C ASN A 55 8.76 28.49 8.00
#